data_AF-A0A9P9YE21-F1
#
_entry.id   AF-A0A9P9YE21-F1
#
_cell.length_a   1.000
_cell.length_b   1.000
_cell.length_c   1.000
_cell.angle_alpha   90.00
_cell.angle_beta   90.00
_cell.angle_gamma   90.00
#
_symmetry.space_group_name_H-M   'P 1'
#
loop_
_entity.id
_entity.type
_entity.pdbx_description
1 polymer ?
#
loop_
_entity_poly.entity_id
_entity_poly.type
_entity_poly.pdbx_seq_one_letter_code
_entity_poly.pdbx_strand_id
1 'polypeptide(L)'
;MALTSRFYNERYPEIEDVVMVNVLSIAEMGAYVHLLEYNNIEGMILLSELSRRRIRSINKLIRVGKTEPVVVIRVDKEKGYIDLSKRRVSPEDVEKCTERFAKAKAINSLLRHVADILGYEGNEKLEELYQKTAWYFEKKYNSKTVAYDIFKQSVTDPSVFDECNLDAETKEVLLSNIKRKLVSPTVKIRADIECSCYGYEGIDAVKASLTKGLELSTEELPIRINLIAPPL
;
A
#
# COMPACT_ATOMS: atom_id res chain seq x y z
N MET A 1 -20.22 -11.13 -9.32
CA MET A 1 -18.92 -11.22 -10.03
C MET A 1 -17.89 -10.44 -9.22
N ALA A 2 -16.65 -10.92 -9.10
CA ALA A 2 -15.62 -10.14 -8.42
C ALA A 2 -15.29 -8.93 -9.30
N LEU A 3 -15.60 -7.72 -8.82
CA LEU A 3 -15.18 -6.47 -9.44
C LEU A 3 -13.66 -6.45 -9.48
N THR A 4 -13.08 -6.46 -10.67
CA THR A 4 -11.64 -6.39 -10.88
C THR A 4 -11.34 -5.22 -11.82
N SER A 5 -10.66 -4.21 -11.31
CA SER A 5 -10.22 -3.05 -12.07
C SER A 5 -8.70 -2.99 -12.15
N ARG A 6 -8.21 -2.32 -13.20
CA ARG A 6 -6.79 -2.01 -13.36
C ARG A 6 -6.39 -0.94 -12.36
N PHE A 7 -5.18 -1.05 -11.83
CA PHE A 7 -4.62 -0.04 -10.92
C PHE A 7 -4.17 1.19 -11.69
N TYR A 8 -3.71 0.99 -12.93
CA TYR A 8 -3.19 2.02 -13.81
C TYR A 8 -4.09 2.26 -15.01
N ASN A 9 -4.05 3.48 -15.53
CA ASN A 9 -4.79 3.85 -16.74
C ASN A 9 -4.28 3.08 -17.96
N GLU A 10 -2.97 2.84 -17.97
CA GLU A 10 -2.31 2.07 -19.03
C GLU A 10 -2.73 0.60 -18.96
N ARG A 11 -3.21 0.08 -20.10
CA ARG A 11 -3.63 -1.32 -20.23
C ARG A 11 -2.47 -2.31 -20.17
N TYR A 12 -1.26 -1.87 -20.50
CA TYR A 12 -0.06 -2.69 -20.51
C TYR A 12 1.09 -1.95 -19.84
N PRO A 13 1.98 -2.66 -19.13
CA PRO A 13 3.19 -2.05 -18.58
C PRO A 13 4.15 -1.62 -19.70
N GLU A 14 5.05 -0.70 -19.35
CA GLU A 14 6.16 -0.31 -20.21
C GLU A 14 7.32 -1.33 -20.10
N ILE A 15 8.18 -1.33 -21.12
CA ILE A 15 9.39 -2.15 -21.13
C ILE A 15 10.33 -1.64 -20.03
N GLU A 16 10.99 -2.56 -19.33
CA GLU A 16 11.85 -2.31 -18.16
C GLU A 16 11.14 -1.86 -16.87
N ASP A 17 9.80 -1.74 -16.84
CA ASP A 17 9.07 -1.47 -15.59
C ASP A 17 9.11 -2.69 -14.65
N VAL A 18 9.18 -2.42 -13.35
CA VAL A 18 9.20 -3.45 -12.29
C VAL A 18 7.80 -3.61 -11.74
N VAL A 19 7.21 -4.78 -11.94
CA VAL A 19 5.82 -5.08 -11.60
C VAL A 19 5.72 -6.24 -10.63
N MET A 20 4.67 -6.23 -9.80
CA MET A 20 4.37 -7.30 -8.87
C MET A 20 3.44 -8.32 -9.52
N VAL A 21 3.90 -9.58 -9.59
CA VAL A 21 3.14 -10.66 -10.23
C VAL A 21 2.80 -11.76 -9.24
N ASN A 22 1.65 -12.41 -9.44
CA ASN A 22 1.26 -13.61 -8.71
C ASN A 22 1.48 -14.84 -9.60
N VAL A 23 2.16 -15.85 -9.09
CA VAL A 23 2.45 -17.07 -9.85
C VAL A 23 1.24 -17.98 -9.89
N LEU A 24 0.73 -18.27 -11.09
CA LEU A 24 -0.46 -19.11 -11.27
C LEU A 24 -0.08 -20.58 -11.46
N SER A 25 0.84 -20.86 -12.38
CA SER A 25 1.27 -22.21 -12.70
C SER A 25 2.72 -22.23 -13.17
N ILE A 26 3.35 -23.39 -13.03
CA ILE A 26 4.73 -23.64 -13.46
C ILE A 26 4.66 -24.70 -14.55
N ALA A 27 5.19 -24.38 -15.73
CA ALA A 27 5.30 -25.27 -16.88
C ALA A 27 6.79 -25.58 -17.17
N GLU A 28 7.04 -26.53 -18.08
CA GLU A 28 8.41 -26.92 -18.45
C GLU A 28 9.19 -25.80 -19.15
N MET A 29 8.49 -24.93 -19.91
CA MET A 29 9.10 -23.80 -20.61
C MET A 29 9.26 -22.54 -19.74
N GLY A 30 8.53 -22.44 -18.62
CA GLY A 30 8.52 -21.22 -17.80
C GLY A 30 7.43 -21.21 -16.73
N ALA A 31 7.23 -20.06 -16.08
CA ALA A 31 6.15 -19.86 -15.11
C ALA A 31 5.11 -18.88 -15.67
N TYR A 32 3.84 -19.25 -15.61
CA TYR A 32 2.72 -18.37 -15.92
C TYR A 32 2.34 -17.59 -14.67
N VAL A 33 2.21 -16.29 -14.83
CA VAL A 33 1.94 -15.35 -13.74
C VAL A 33 0.85 -14.37 -14.14
N HIS A 34 0.12 -13.85 -13.17
CA HIS A 34 -0.83 -12.75 -13.36
C HIS A 34 -0.24 -11.46 -12.82
N LEU A 35 -0.30 -10.40 -13.63
CA LEU A 35 0.05 -9.05 -13.21
C LEU A 35 -1.11 -8.47 -12.40
N LEU A 36 -0.96 -8.39 -11.09
CA LEU A 36 -2.01 -7.90 -10.19
C LEU A 36 -2.39 -6.44 -10.47
N GLU A 37 -1.41 -5.64 -10.90
CA GLU A 37 -1.56 -4.21 -11.16
C GLU A 37 -2.39 -3.91 -12.42
N TYR A 38 -2.38 -4.81 -13.41
CA TYR A 38 -2.98 -4.56 -14.72
C TYR A 38 -4.25 -5.38 -14.98
N ASN A 39 -5.03 -5.69 -13.94
CA ASN A 39 -6.24 -6.52 -14.02
C ASN A 39 -5.96 -7.99 -14.39
N ASN A 40 -4.95 -8.58 -13.73
CA ASN A 40 -4.59 -9.99 -13.87
C ASN A 40 -4.25 -10.42 -15.30
N ILE A 41 -3.62 -9.54 -16.08
CA ILE A 41 -3.09 -9.91 -17.40
C ILE A 41 -2.08 -11.04 -17.23
N GLU A 42 -2.13 -12.00 -18.14
CA GLU A 42 -1.22 -13.14 -18.17
C GLU A 42 0.17 -12.70 -18.64
N GLY A 43 1.18 -13.11 -17.89
CA GLY A 43 2.59 -12.95 -18.22
C GLY A 43 3.31 -14.28 -18.12
N MET A 44 4.45 -14.38 -18.81
CA MET A 44 5.30 -15.56 -18.79
C MET A 44 6.70 -15.19 -18.33
N ILE A 45 7.23 -15.94 -17.38
CA ILE A 45 8.63 -15.87 -16.98
C ILE A 45 9.37 -17.04 -17.62
N LEU A 46 10.34 -16.75 -18.47
CA LEU A 46 11.20 -17.79 -19.05
C LEU A 46 12.11 -18.40 -17.98
N LEU A 47 12.36 -19.71 -18.10
CA LEU A 47 13.26 -20.43 -17.17
C LEU A 47 14.68 -19.83 -17.13
N SER A 48 15.18 -19.37 -18.28
CA SER A 48 16.49 -18.71 -18.40
C SER A 48 16.56 -17.36 -17.67
N GLU A 49 15.42 -16.74 -17.41
CA GLU A 49 15.29 -15.43 -16.77
C GLU A 49 14.86 -15.53 -15.29
N LEU A 50 14.83 -16.74 -14.72
CA LEU A 50 14.52 -16.98 -13.30
C LEU A 50 15.69 -16.68 -12.36
N SER A 51 16.91 -17.02 -12.77
CA SER A 51 18.09 -17.01 -11.91
C SER A 51 19.38 -16.86 -12.73
N ARG A 52 20.37 -16.17 -12.15
CA ARG A 52 21.73 -16.06 -12.73
C ARG A 52 22.55 -17.35 -12.57
N ARG A 53 22.15 -18.26 -11.68
CA ARG A 53 22.87 -19.50 -11.35
C ARG A 53 22.15 -20.73 -11.88
N ARG A 54 22.91 -21.78 -12.22
CA ARG A 54 22.35 -23.09 -12.66
C ARG A 54 21.41 -23.66 -11.59
N ILE A 55 20.19 -23.94 -11.99
CA ILE A 55 19.09 -24.27 -11.09
C ILE A 55 19.01 -25.79 -10.93
N ARG A 56 18.95 -26.30 -9.68
CA ARG A 56 18.68 -27.74 -9.42
C ARG A 56 17.19 -28.06 -9.35
N SER A 57 16.36 -27.12 -8.87
CA SER A 57 14.91 -27.31 -8.78
C SER A 57 14.19 -25.96 -8.79
N ILE A 58 13.19 -25.82 -9.67
CA ILE A 58 12.40 -24.60 -9.90
C ILE A 58 11.48 -24.30 -8.72
N ASN A 59 10.91 -25.36 -8.12
CA ASN A 59 9.95 -25.29 -7.01
C ASN A 59 10.50 -24.63 -5.73
N LYS A 60 11.84 -24.50 -5.61
CA LYS A 60 12.48 -23.81 -4.49
C LYS A 60 12.56 -22.30 -4.69
N LEU A 61 12.66 -21.84 -5.95
CA LEU A 61 12.79 -20.43 -6.30
C LEU A 61 11.45 -19.73 -6.49
N ILE A 62 10.47 -20.47 -7.02
CA ILE A 62 9.14 -19.98 -7.28
C ILE A 62 8.14 -20.97 -6.73
N ARG A 63 7.12 -20.45 -6.04
CA ARG A 63 5.97 -21.22 -5.57
C ARG A 63 4.71 -20.65 -6.17
N VAL A 64 3.81 -21.53 -6.58
CA VAL A 64 2.47 -21.17 -7.01
C VAL A 64 1.75 -20.43 -5.87
N GLY A 65 1.06 -19.35 -6.22
CA GLY A 65 0.31 -18.48 -5.32
C GLY A 65 1.15 -17.46 -4.55
N LYS A 66 2.46 -17.38 -4.80
CA LYS A 66 3.30 -16.32 -4.23
C LYS A 66 3.38 -15.12 -5.17
N THR A 67 3.41 -13.93 -4.54
CA THR A 67 3.68 -12.68 -5.24
C THR A 67 5.17 -12.41 -5.28
N GLU A 68 5.71 -12.15 -6.46
CA GLU A 68 7.13 -11.87 -6.68
C GLU A 68 7.29 -10.62 -7.57
N PRO A 69 8.28 -9.75 -7.30
CA PRO A 69 8.61 -8.63 -8.17
C PRO A 69 9.43 -9.11 -9.37
N VAL A 70 9.07 -8.66 -10.56
CA VAL A 70 9.73 -9.00 -11.83
C VAL A 70 9.80 -7.79 -12.75
N VAL A 71 10.79 -7.77 -13.64
CA VAL A 71 10.94 -6.73 -14.67
C VAL A 71 10.29 -7.20 -15.97
N VAL A 72 9.60 -6.28 -16.64
CA VAL A 72 9.07 -6.49 -17.99
C VAL A 72 10.19 -6.38 -19.01
N ILE A 73 10.42 -7.44 -19.80
CA ILE A 73 11.40 -7.41 -20.90
C ILE A 73 10.74 -6.99 -22.21
N ARG A 74 9.59 -7.60 -22.50
CA ARG A 74 8.93 -7.43 -23.78
C ARG A 74 7.42 -7.49 -23.59
N VAL A 75 6.72 -6.67 -24.34
CA VAL A 75 5.26 -6.59 -24.35
C VAL A 75 4.78 -6.68 -25.78
N ASP A 76 4.08 -7.76 -26.12
CA ASP A 76 3.42 -7.91 -27.41
C ASP A 76 1.94 -7.51 -27.26
N LYS A 77 1.64 -6.24 -27.55
CA LYS A 77 0.31 -5.62 -27.36
C LYS A 77 -0.80 -6.27 -28.19
N GLU A 78 -0.45 -6.90 -29.32
CA GLU A 78 -1.41 -7.55 -30.24
C GLU A 78 -1.89 -8.90 -29.70
N LYS A 79 -0.98 -9.67 -29.08
CA LYS A 79 -1.28 -11.00 -28.55
C LYS A 79 -1.54 -10.99 -27.04
N GLY A 80 -1.23 -9.90 -26.35
CA GLY A 80 -1.38 -9.77 -24.91
C GLY A 80 -0.33 -10.54 -24.10
N TYR A 81 0.77 -10.98 -24.72
CA TYR A 81 1.86 -11.67 -24.03
C TYR A 81 2.86 -10.67 -23.46
N ILE A 82 3.25 -10.92 -22.21
CA ILE A 82 4.26 -10.13 -21.49
C ILE A 82 5.36 -11.09 -21.04
N ASP A 83 6.57 -10.86 -21.55
CA ASP A 83 7.76 -11.58 -21.12
C ASP A 83 8.38 -10.88 -19.92
N LEU A 84 8.60 -11.66 -18.87
CA LEU A 84 9.04 -11.18 -17.56
C LEU A 84 10.37 -11.81 -17.17
N SER A 85 11.18 -11.08 -16.40
CA SER A 85 12.45 -11.55 -15.85
C SER A 85 12.59 -11.22 -14.38
N LYS A 86 13.04 -12.22 -13.62
CA LYS A 86 13.48 -12.06 -12.22
C LYS A 86 14.98 -11.79 -12.12
N ARG A 87 15.75 -12.11 -13.17
CA ARG A 87 17.22 -12.02 -13.19
C ARG A 87 17.75 -10.59 -13.17
N ARG A 88 17.00 -9.66 -13.77
CA ARG A 88 17.39 -8.26 -13.96
C ARG A 88 16.98 -7.34 -12.80
N VAL A 89 16.21 -7.85 -11.85
CA VAL A 89 15.70 -7.08 -10.71
C VAL A 89 16.83 -6.87 -9.68
N SER A 90 17.10 -5.62 -9.32
CA SER A 90 18.00 -5.28 -8.19
C SER A 90 17.22 -5.25 -6.87
N PRO A 91 17.84 -5.53 -5.72
CA PRO A 91 17.15 -5.49 -4.42
C PRO A 91 16.55 -4.10 -4.10
N GLU A 92 17.20 -3.02 -4.54
CA GLU A 92 16.67 -1.65 -4.39
C GLU A 92 15.38 -1.44 -5.20
N ASP A 93 15.30 -2.05 -6.38
CA ASP A 93 14.10 -1.97 -7.24
C ASP A 93 12.96 -2.83 -6.68
N VAL A 94 13.28 -3.96 -6.03
CA VAL A 94 12.31 -4.77 -5.29
C VAL A 94 11.64 -3.92 -4.22
N GLU A 95 12.44 -3.25 -3.39
CA GLU A 95 11.90 -2.49 -2.26
C GLU A 95 10.98 -1.37 -2.76
N LYS A 96 11.43 -0.57 -3.72
CA LYS A 96 10.62 0.49 -4.37
C LYS A 96 9.33 -0.07 -4.98
N CYS A 97 9.40 -1.19 -5.67
CA CYS A 97 8.23 -1.85 -6.26
C CYS A 97 7.26 -2.34 -5.19
N THR A 98 7.75 -2.98 -4.13
CA THR A 98 6.88 -3.45 -3.03
C THR A 98 6.18 -2.31 -2.32
N GLU A 99 6.87 -1.18 -2.12
CA GLU A 99 6.28 0.00 -1.49
C GLU A 99 5.22 0.65 -2.38
N ARG A 100 5.51 0.79 -3.69
CA ARG A 100 4.56 1.28 -4.70
C ARG A 100 3.34 0.37 -4.79
N PHE A 101 3.54 -0.94 -4.84
CA PHE A 101 2.47 -1.93 -4.89
C PHE A 101 1.60 -1.90 -3.62
N ALA A 102 2.21 -1.76 -2.43
CA ALA A 102 1.46 -1.64 -1.18
C ALA A 102 0.56 -0.40 -1.17
N LYS A 103 1.07 0.75 -1.62
CA LYS A 103 0.32 2.00 -1.78
C LYS A 103 -0.84 1.84 -2.76
N ALA A 104 -0.57 1.28 -3.94
CA ALA A 104 -1.59 1.04 -4.97
C ALA A 104 -2.66 0.03 -4.50
N LYS A 105 -2.27 -1.03 -3.78
CA LYS A 105 -3.17 -2.01 -3.15
C LYS A 105 -4.07 -1.40 -2.09
N ALA A 106 -3.55 -0.47 -1.30
CA ALA A 106 -4.34 0.25 -0.30
C ALA A 106 -5.48 1.05 -0.96
N ILE A 107 -5.15 1.80 -2.03
CA ILE A 107 -6.11 2.58 -2.83
C ILE A 107 -7.13 1.66 -3.50
N ASN A 108 -6.69 0.61 -4.21
CA ASN A 108 -7.58 -0.33 -4.89
C ASN A 108 -8.57 -0.98 -3.91
N SER A 109 -8.09 -1.39 -2.74
CA SER A 109 -8.96 -1.96 -1.70
C SER A 109 -9.91 -0.92 -1.08
N LEU A 110 -9.54 0.37 -1.06
CA LEU A 110 -10.43 1.45 -0.61
C LEU A 110 -11.52 1.71 -1.64
N LEU A 111 -11.16 1.90 -2.91
CA LEU A 111 -12.10 2.12 -4.00
C LEU A 111 -13.06 0.94 -4.17
N ARG A 112 -12.58 -0.30 -4.02
CA ARG A 112 -13.43 -1.49 -4.02
C ARG A 112 -14.46 -1.48 -2.89
N HIS A 113 -14.08 -1.05 -1.69
CA HIS A 113 -14.99 -0.96 -0.56
C HIS A 113 -16.03 0.17 -0.75
N VAL A 114 -15.62 1.30 -1.32
CA VAL A 114 -16.54 2.38 -1.72
C VAL A 114 -17.53 1.88 -2.79
N ALA A 115 -17.06 1.12 -3.77
CA ALA A 115 -17.92 0.55 -4.81
C ALA A 115 -18.92 -0.49 -4.27
N ASP A 116 -18.53 -1.28 -3.27
CA ASP A 116 -19.41 -2.23 -2.58
C ASP A 116 -20.51 -1.50 -1.80
N ILE A 117 -20.14 -0.44 -1.06
CA ILE A 117 -21.11 0.40 -0.32
C ILE A 117 -22.12 1.06 -1.27
N LEU A 118 -21.65 1.53 -2.43
CA LEU A 118 -22.50 2.18 -3.44
C LEU A 118 -23.28 1.18 -4.30
N GLY A 119 -23.08 -0.13 -4.11
CA GLY A 119 -23.81 -1.18 -4.85
C GLY A 119 -23.50 -1.21 -6.35
N TYR A 120 -22.29 -0.84 -6.77
CA TYR A 120 -21.93 -0.88 -8.19
C TYR A 120 -21.69 -2.32 -8.65
N GLU A 121 -22.67 -2.88 -9.37
CA GLU A 121 -22.55 -4.23 -9.95
C GLU A 121 -21.82 -4.25 -11.32
N GLY A 122 -21.51 -3.08 -11.88
CA GLY A 122 -20.87 -2.94 -13.20
C GLY A 122 -19.39 -2.55 -13.12
N ASN A 123 -18.54 -3.29 -13.84
CA ASN A 123 -17.12 -2.96 -14.01
C ASN A 123 -16.92 -1.56 -14.64
N GLU A 124 -17.88 -1.09 -15.44
CA GLU A 124 -17.84 0.22 -16.12
C GLU A 124 -17.91 1.39 -15.12
N LYS A 125 -18.83 1.34 -14.14
CA LYS A 125 -18.94 2.37 -13.10
C LYS A 125 -17.72 2.40 -12.18
N LEU A 126 -17.11 1.24 -11.95
CA LEU A 126 -15.85 1.16 -11.24
C LEU A 126 -14.72 1.81 -12.05
N GLU A 127 -14.66 1.55 -13.36
CA GLU A 127 -13.69 2.19 -14.24
C GLU A 127 -13.86 3.72 -14.29
N GLU A 128 -15.09 4.22 -14.35
CA GLU A 128 -15.40 5.65 -14.25
C GLU A 128 -14.92 6.25 -12.92
N LEU A 129 -15.11 5.54 -11.80
CA LEU A 129 -14.61 5.97 -10.49
C LEU A 129 -13.08 6.06 -10.48
N TYR A 130 -12.38 5.10 -11.09
CA TYR A 130 -10.92 5.12 -11.20
C TYR A 130 -10.45 6.24 -12.12
N GLN A 131 -11.15 6.48 -13.23
CA GLN A 131 -10.85 7.55 -14.16
C GLN A 131 -10.97 8.93 -13.51
N LYS A 132 -12.01 9.13 -12.70
CA LYS A 132 -12.24 10.37 -11.96
C LYS A 132 -11.29 10.54 -10.79
N THR A 133 -10.83 9.46 -10.15
CA THR A 133 -9.95 9.53 -8.97
C THR A 133 -8.49 9.18 -9.32
N ALA A 134 -8.15 7.89 -9.28
CA ALA A 134 -6.78 7.40 -9.35
C ALA A 134 -6.05 7.81 -10.65
N TRP A 135 -6.71 7.68 -11.81
CA TRP A 135 -6.08 7.99 -13.10
C TRP A 135 -5.99 9.50 -13.37
N TYR A 136 -6.90 10.29 -12.80
CA TYR A 136 -6.78 11.76 -12.86
C TYR A 136 -5.51 12.22 -12.13
N PHE A 137 -5.30 11.73 -10.91
CA PHE A 137 -4.10 12.07 -10.14
C PHE A 137 -2.82 11.53 -10.76
N GLU A 138 -2.85 10.33 -11.33
CA GLU A 138 -1.71 9.76 -12.06
C GLU A 138 -1.33 10.62 -13.28
N LYS A 139 -2.32 11.07 -14.06
CA LYS A 139 -2.10 11.93 -15.23
C LYS A 139 -1.59 13.31 -14.86
N LYS A 140 -2.06 13.89 -13.74
CA LYS A 140 -1.67 15.24 -13.28
C LYS A 140 -0.22 15.28 -12.79
N TYR A 141 0.25 14.22 -12.13
CA TYR A 141 1.60 14.19 -11.53
C TYR A 141 2.61 13.33 -12.29
N ASN A 142 2.20 12.68 -13.38
CA ASN A 142 3.02 11.82 -14.24
C ASN A 142 3.86 10.80 -13.44
N SER A 143 3.34 10.37 -12.29
CA SER A 143 4.06 9.53 -11.32
C SER A 143 3.09 8.62 -10.59
N LYS A 144 3.27 7.32 -10.83
CA LYS A 144 2.51 6.18 -10.28
C LYS A 144 2.48 6.12 -8.73
N THR A 145 3.37 6.86 -8.04
CA THR A 145 3.51 6.87 -6.57
C THR A 145 2.72 7.99 -5.88
N VAL A 146 2.37 9.05 -6.61
CA VAL A 146 1.85 10.30 -6.00
C VAL A 146 0.38 10.18 -5.59
N ALA A 147 -0.38 9.24 -6.17
CA ALA A 147 -1.77 9.02 -5.81
C ALA A 147 -1.95 8.74 -4.30
N TYR A 148 -1.07 7.94 -3.70
CA TYR A 148 -1.18 7.66 -2.26
C TYR A 148 -0.88 8.87 -1.38
N ASP A 149 0.11 9.68 -1.77
CA ASP A 149 0.46 10.90 -1.04
C ASP A 149 -0.69 11.91 -1.09
N ILE A 150 -1.32 12.06 -2.26
CA ILE A 150 -2.50 12.90 -2.42
C ILE A 150 -3.66 12.41 -1.56
N PHE A 151 -3.94 11.11 -1.52
CA PHE A 151 -4.99 10.56 -0.66
C PHE A 151 -4.67 10.79 0.83
N LYS A 152 -3.39 10.83 1.21
CA LYS A 152 -2.95 11.16 2.57
C LYS A 152 -3.11 12.64 2.87
N GLN A 153 -2.70 13.51 1.96
CA GLN A 153 -2.91 14.96 2.06
C GLN A 153 -4.41 15.29 2.11
N SER A 154 -5.25 14.51 1.43
CA SER A 154 -6.71 14.68 1.44
C SER A 154 -7.36 14.40 2.81
N VAL A 155 -6.65 13.75 3.74
CA VAL A 155 -7.10 13.63 5.13
C VAL A 155 -6.99 14.97 5.85
N THR A 156 -5.95 15.75 5.52
CA THR A 156 -5.66 17.06 6.11
C THR A 156 -6.42 18.18 5.39
N ASP A 157 -6.46 18.14 4.05
CA ASP A 157 -7.09 19.15 3.20
C ASP A 157 -8.16 18.52 2.28
N PRO A 158 -9.46 18.71 2.58
CA PRO A 158 -10.56 18.15 1.78
C PRO A 158 -10.67 18.69 0.34
N SER A 159 -9.98 19.80 0.04
CA SER A 159 -10.05 20.54 -1.23
C SER A 159 -9.49 19.78 -2.43
N VAL A 160 -8.69 18.73 -2.21
CA VAL A 160 -8.04 17.99 -3.32
C VAL A 160 -9.06 17.19 -4.16
N PHE A 161 -10.21 16.86 -3.57
CA PHE A 161 -11.30 16.19 -4.27
C PHE A 161 -12.34 17.15 -4.87
N ASP A 162 -12.21 18.47 -4.71
CA ASP A 162 -13.08 19.44 -5.39
C ASP A 162 -12.77 19.55 -6.89
N GLU A 163 -11.53 19.27 -7.30
CA GLU A 163 -11.16 19.16 -8.71
C GLU A 163 -11.71 17.88 -9.37
N CYS A 164 -12.11 16.89 -8.57
CA CYS A 164 -12.73 15.67 -9.07
C CYS A 164 -14.25 15.86 -9.15
N ASN A 165 -14.80 15.82 -10.38
CA ASN A 165 -16.23 15.89 -10.66
C ASN A 165 -16.95 14.57 -10.26
N LEU A 166 -16.89 14.26 -8.97
CA LEU A 166 -17.51 13.11 -8.31
C LEU A 166 -18.84 13.52 -7.70
N ASP A 167 -19.75 12.56 -7.68
CA ASP A 167 -21.05 12.72 -7.05
C ASP A 167 -20.87 12.98 -5.53
N ALA A 168 -21.67 13.88 -4.97
CA ALA A 168 -21.52 14.35 -3.59
C ALA A 168 -21.58 13.18 -2.58
N GLU A 169 -22.45 12.19 -2.83
CA GLU A 169 -22.54 10.97 -2.02
C GLU A 169 -21.25 10.14 -2.06
N THR A 170 -20.64 10.03 -3.25
CA THR A 170 -19.39 9.27 -3.42
C THR A 170 -18.23 9.95 -2.68
N LYS A 171 -18.18 11.29 -2.69
CA LYS A 171 -17.13 12.07 -2.01
C LYS A 171 -17.18 11.88 -0.49
N GLU A 172 -18.36 11.89 0.11
CA GLU A 172 -18.53 11.68 1.56
C GLU A 172 -18.17 10.25 1.99
N VAL A 173 -18.62 9.25 1.22
CA VAL A 173 -18.29 7.84 1.47
C VAL A 173 -16.78 7.61 1.29
N LEU A 174 -16.15 8.24 0.30
CA LEU A 174 -14.72 8.15 0.08
C LEU A 174 -13.93 8.79 1.23
N LEU A 175 -14.28 10.00 1.65
CA LEU A 175 -13.61 10.69 2.77
C LEU A 175 -13.72 9.93 4.09
N SER A 176 -14.90 9.38 4.40
CA SER A 176 -15.09 8.58 5.61
C SER A 176 -14.27 7.28 5.59
N ASN A 177 -14.17 6.62 4.44
CA ASN A 177 -13.34 5.43 4.28
C ASN A 177 -11.84 5.74 4.30
N ILE A 178 -11.41 6.87 3.72
CA ILE A 178 -10.01 7.30 3.79
C ILE A 178 -9.63 7.61 5.23
N LYS A 179 -10.45 8.34 5.99
CA LYS A 179 -10.20 8.60 7.42
C LYS A 179 -10.09 7.30 8.23
N ARG A 180 -10.90 6.29 7.92
CA ARG A 180 -10.84 5.00 8.63
C ARG A 180 -9.61 4.16 8.29
N LYS A 181 -9.14 4.23 7.04
CA LYS A 181 -8.14 3.29 6.51
C LYS A 181 -6.73 3.88 6.39
N LEU A 182 -6.62 5.19 6.19
CA LEU A 182 -5.35 5.91 5.98
C LEU A 182 -4.86 6.65 7.22
N VAL A 183 -5.74 6.97 8.17
CA VAL A 183 -5.30 7.46 9.49
C VAL A 183 -4.66 6.28 10.19
N SER A 184 -3.33 6.28 10.16
CA SER A 184 -2.47 5.35 10.86
C SER A 184 -3.00 5.09 12.28
N PRO A 185 -2.96 3.84 12.75
CA PRO A 185 -3.37 3.54 14.11
C PRO A 185 -2.62 4.45 15.08
N THR A 186 -3.33 5.04 16.04
CA THR A 186 -2.71 5.83 17.12
C THR A 186 -1.60 5.01 17.74
N VAL A 187 -0.36 5.46 17.60
CA VAL A 187 0.80 4.76 18.15
C VAL A 187 0.74 4.92 19.66
N LYS A 188 0.48 3.81 20.36
CA LYS A 188 0.53 3.78 21.82
C LYS A 188 1.99 3.68 22.23
N ILE A 189 2.57 4.81 22.63
CA ILE A 189 3.92 4.85 23.20
C ILE A 189 3.80 4.49 24.68
N ARG A 190 4.57 3.50 25.12
CA ARG A 190 4.75 3.18 26.54
C ARG A 190 6.20 3.47 26.90
N ALA A 191 6.40 4.20 27.98
CA ALA A 191 7.72 4.46 28.56
C ALA A 191 7.67 4.06 30.03
N ASP A 192 8.68 3.32 30.47
CA ASP A 192 8.84 2.93 31.87
C ASP A 192 9.82 3.93 32.51
N ILE A 193 9.40 4.54 33.61
CA ILE A 193 10.16 5.58 34.32
C ILE A 193 10.30 5.15 35.77
N GLU A 194 11.53 5.16 36.26
CA GLU A 194 11.84 4.93 37.67
C GLU A 194 12.21 6.26 38.34
N CYS A 195 11.57 6.57 39.47
CA CYS A 195 11.83 7.79 40.23
C CYS A 195 12.02 7.43 41.71
N SER A 196 13.26 7.55 42.20
CA SER A 196 13.62 7.35 43.60
C SER A 196 14.07 8.66 44.23
N CYS A 197 13.50 9.02 45.38
CA CYS A 197 13.98 10.13 46.20
C CYS A 197 14.09 9.69 47.66
N TYR A 198 15.29 9.77 48.23
CA TYR A 198 15.60 9.32 49.60
C TYR A 198 15.57 10.46 50.64
N GLY A 199 15.13 11.66 50.24
CA GLY A 199 15.00 12.82 51.13
C GLY A 199 13.75 12.77 52.00
N TYR A 200 13.73 13.56 53.07
CA TYR A 200 12.60 13.66 54.01
C TYR A 200 11.29 14.13 53.34
N GLU A 201 11.39 14.92 52.26
CA GLU A 201 10.26 15.37 51.41
C GLU A 201 10.19 14.61 50.06
N GLY A 202 10.73 13.39 49.99
CA GLY A 202 10.86 12.65 48.74
C GLY A 202 9.53 12.33 48.05
N ILE A 203 8.46 12.12 48.83
CA ILE A 203 7.12 11.82 48.29
C ILE A 203 6.55 13.03 47.54
N ASP A 204 6.66 14.23 48.12
CA ASP A 204 6.19 15.47 47.49
C ASP A 204 7.02 15.81 46.25
N ALA A 205 8.34 15.56 46.28
CA ALA A 205 9.21 15.76 45.12
C ALA A 205 8.83 14.84 43.94
N VAL A 206 8.56 13.55 44.20
CA VAL A 206 8.13 12.58 43.16
C VAL A 206 6.73 12.91 42.65
N LYS A 207 5.81 13.32 43.53
CA LYS A 207 4.47 13.73 43.10
C LYS A 207 4.52 15.01 42.25
N ALA A 208 5.34 15.98 42.61
CA ALA A 208 5.50 17.23 41.88
C ALA A 208 6.13 17.01 40.49
N SER A 209 7.12 16.11 40.36
CA SER A 209 7.73 15.80 39.06
C SER A 209 6.75 15.10 38.11
N LEU A 210 5.95 14.15 38.62
CA LEU A 210 4.91 13.48 37.84
C LEU A 210 3.77 14.43 37.44
N THR A 211 3.40 15.36 38.32
CA THR A 211 2.37 16.38 38.04
C THR A 211 2.83 17.34 36.95
N LYS A 212 4.07 17.83 37.01
CA LYS A 212 4.67 18.64 35.94
C LYS A 212 4.78 17.87 34.62
N GLY A 213 5.08 16.56 34.70
CA GLY A 213 5.07 15.68 33.53
C GLY A 213 3.69 15.54 32.89
N LEU A 214 2.62 15.61 33.69
CA LEU A 214 1.24 15.62 33.21
C LEU A 214 0.87 16.97 32.58
N GLU A 215 1.31 18.09 33.14
CA GLU A 215 1.05 19.44 32.62
C GLU A 215 1.68 19.69 31.24
N LEU A 216 2.77 19.00 30.92
CA LEU A 216 3.40 19.01 29.59
C LEU A 216 2.61 18.22 28.52
N SER A 217 1.45 17.66 28.84
CA SER A 217 0.60 16.98 27.85
C SER A 217 -0.06 17.98 26.91
N THR A 218 0.14 17.83 25.60
CA THR A 218 -0.56 18.59 24.55
C THR A 218 -1.92 17.95 24.24
N GLU A 219 -2.92 18.71 23.79
CA GLU A 219 -4.25 18.18 23.39
C GLU A 219 -4.18 17.09 22.30
N GLU A 220 -3.13 17.11 21.47
CA GLU A 220 -2.89 16.09 20.44
C GLU A 220 -2.25 14.79 20.99
N LEU A 221 -1.63 14.83 22.17
CA LEU A 221 -0.91 13.71 22.79
C LEU A 221 -1.28 13.59 24.29
N PRO A 222 -2.41 12.96 24.63
CA PRO A 222 -2.80 12.76 26.01
C PRO A 222 -1.84 11.79 26.70
N ILE A 223 -1.04 12.29 27.64
CA ILE A 223 -0.13 11.49 28.46
C ILE A 223 -0.92 10.91 29.64
N ARG A 224 -0.80 9.61 29.87
CA ARG A 224 -1.34 8.93 31.05
C ARG A 224 -0.22 8.23 31.80
N ILE A 225 -0.07 8.57 33.07
CA ILE A 225 0.94 7.97 33.95
C ILE A 225 0.20 7.05 34.93
N ASN A 226 0.58 5.77 34.93
CA ASN A 226 0.06 4.78 35.87
C ASN A 226 1.22 4.23 36.71
N LEU A 227 1.01 4.12 38.03
CA LEU A 227 1.96 3.44 38.91
C LEU A 227 1.74 1.92 38.79
N ILE A 228 2.77 1.20 38.36
CA ILE A 228 2.74 -0.25 38.20
C ILE A 228 3.32 -0.93 39.45
N ALA A 229 4.48 -0.48 39.91
CA ALA A 229 5.16 -0.99 41.09
C ALA A 229 5.97 0.12 41.78
N PRO A 230 6.22 0.00 43.10
CA PRO A 230 7.24 0.80 43.78
C PRO A 230 8.64 0.50 43.19
N PRO A 231 9.52 1.51 43.08
CA PRO A 231 10.93 1.29 42.71
C PRO A 231 11.64 0.44 43.76
N LEU A 232 12.67 -0.30 43.34
CA LEU A 232 13.50 -1.15 44.20
C LEU A 232 14.44 -0.33 45.10
#